data_AF-A0A0N4TG19-F1
#
_entry.id   AF-A0A0N4TG19-F1
#
_cell.length_a   1.000
_cell.length_b   1.000
_cell.length_c   1.000
_cell.angle_alpha   90.00
_cell.angle_beta   90.00
_cell.angle_gamma   90.00
#
_symmetry.space_group_name_H-M   'P 1'
#
loop_
_entity.id
_entity.type
_entity.pdbx_description
1 polymer ?
#
loop_
_entity_poly.entity_id
_entity_poly.type
_entity_poly.pdbx_seq_one_letter_code
_entity_poly.pdbx_strand_id
1 'polypeptide(L)'
;MVAIPYLAHGIEARLSSMPTIIHCLDGCGRSGTLVTIEVLLMHLLRGSAQYDNLVLTTAIFVRLQRRHAISSPLQYLFIYRTLLHWMQPFITSNISRFILGLIFPNWGFVGKYQKMISHRYRFK
;
A
#
# COMPACT_ATOMS: atom_id res chain seq x y z
N MET A 1 0.31 12.22 -13.80
CA MET A 1 0.92 13.13 -12.82
C MET A 1 -0.04 13.19 -11.65
N VAL A 2 0.36 12.68 -10.49
CA VAL A 2 -0.41 12.83 -9.25
C VAL A 2 0.33 13.86 -8.41
N ALA A 3 -0.28 15.02 -8.25
CA ALA A 3 0.19 16.04 -7.33
C ALA A 3 -0.60 15.81 -6.04
N ILE A 4 0.08 15.41 -4.97
CA ILE A 4 -0.55 15.37 -3.65
C ILE A 4 -0.03 16.57 -2.90
N PRO A 5 -0.92 17.46 -2.42
CA PRO A 5 -0.52 18.68 -1.75
C PRO A 5 0.24 18.43 -0.43
N TYR A 6 0.29 17.18 0.04
CA TYR A 6 0.91 16.81 1.32
C TYR A 6 1.47 15.38 1.31
N LEU A 7 2.40 15.03 0.43
CA LEU A 7 3.06 13.71 0.55
C LEU A 7 4.57 13.72 0.35
N ALA A 8 5.20 12.94 1.21
CA ALA A 8 6.60 12.89 1.53
C ALA A 8 7.32 11.79 0.73
N HIS A 9 8.42 12.12 0.07
CA HIS A 9 9.53 11.19 -0.14
C HIS A 9 10.77 11.96 -0.64
N GLY A 10 11.83 11.96 0.18
CA GLY A 10 13.03 12.80 0.03
C GLY A 10 13.04 13.92 1.07
N ILE A 11 14.09 14.03 1.89
CA ILE A 11 14.21 15.03 2.96
C ILE A 11 14.01 16.46 2.41
N GLU A 12 14.41 16.72 1.16
CA GLU A 12 14.25 18.03 0.53
C GLU A 12 12.84 18.29 -0.02
N ALA A 13 12.22 17.30 -0.67
CA ALA A 13 10.83 17.44 -1.14
C ALA A 13 9.83 17.58 0.02
N ARG A 14 10.14 16.98 1.18
CA ARG A 14 9.37 17.03 2.44
C ARG A 14 9.33 18.41 3.11
N LEU A 15 10.29 19.28 2.80
CA LEU A 15 10.40 20.61 3.41
C LEU A 15 9.78 21.70 2.53
N SER A 16 9.42 21.37 1.29
CA SER A 16 8.84 22.34 0.36
C SER A 16 7.35 22.55 0.63
N SER A 17 6.89 23.80 0.54
CA SER A 17 5.46 24.16 0.60
C SER A 17 4.71 23.87 -0.71
N MET A 18 5.38 23.26 -1.69
CA MET A 18 4.87 22.96 -3.01
C MET A 18 4.44 21.49 -3.14
N PRO A 19 3.44 21.19 -3.99
CA PRO A 19 3.02 19.80 -4.20
C PRO A 19 4.14 18.98 -4.86
N THR A 20 4.39 17.79 -4.32
CA THR A 20 5.37 16.86 -4.92
C THR A 20 4.79 16.21 -6.16
N ILE A 21 5.56 16.24 -7.26
CA ILE A 21 5.16 15.69 -8.55
C ILE A 21 5.57 14.21 -8.61
N ILE A 22 4.58 13.32 -8.72
CA ILE A 22 4.82 11.89 -8.91
C ILE A 22 4.25 11.46 -10.26
N HIS A 23 5.06 10.79 -11.08
CA HIS A 23 4.63 10.23 -12.35
C HIS A 23 5.20 8.82 -12.58
N CYS A 24 4.59 8.11 -13.53
CA CYS A 24 5.07 6.84 -14.04
C CYS A 24 4.88 6.83 -15.57
N LEU A 25 4.42 5.72 -16.16
CA LEU A 25 4.19 5.63 -17.60
C LEU A 25 2.88 6.33 -18.00
N ASP A 26 1.76 5.89 -17.42
CA ASP A 26 0.43 6.50 -17.58
C ASP A 26 0.11 7.53 -16.47
N GLY A 27 0.98 7.59 -15.46
CA GLY A 27 0.80 8.43 -14.27
C GLY A 27 -0.40 8.05 -13.43
N CYS A 28 -0.83 6.77 -13.47
CA CYS A 28 -2.01 6.26 -12.76
C CYS A 28 -1.68 5.02 -11.92
N GLY A 29 -1.14 3.96 -12.53
CA GLY A 29 -0.94 2.67 -11.84
C GLY A 29 0.10 2.74 -10.72
N ARG A 30 1.40 2.81 -11.10
CA ARG A 30 2.52 2.84 -10.14
C ARG A 30 2.49 4.10 -9.25
N SER A 31 2.19 5.26 -9.83
CA SER A 31 2.07 6.51 -9.09
C SER A 31 0.97 6.41 -8.03
N GLY A 32 -0.24 6.00 -8.41
CA GLY A 32 -1.34 5.83 -7.44
C GLY A 32 -1.01 4.82 -6.34
N THR A 33 -0.31 3.74 -6.68
CA THR A 33 0.13 2.72 -5.70
C THR A 33 1.08 3.32 -4.65
N LEU A 34 2.08 4.10 -5.08
CA LEU A 34 3.04 4.75 -4.19
C LEU A 34 2.33 5.76 -3.27
N VAL A 35 1.45 6.58 -3.85
CA VAL A 35 0.65 7.57 -3.12
C VAL A 35 -0.20 6.92 -2.05
N THR A 36 -0.90 5.83 -2.38
CA THR A 36 -1.74 5.12 -1.43
C THR A 36 -0.92 4.53 -0.28
N ILE A 37 0.24 3.95 -0.54
CA ILE A 37 1.14 3.43 0.51
C ILE A 37 1.57 4.55 1.45
N GLU A 38 1.96 5.71 0.90
CA GLU A 38 2.42 6.85 1.70
C GLU A 38 1.32 7.37 2.63
N VAL A 39 0.11 7.58 2.11
CA VAL A 39 -1.04 8.04 2.91
C VAL A 39 -1.38 7.04 4.01
N LEU A 40 -1.30 5.74 3.71
CA LEU A 40 -1.52 4.69 4.70
C LEU A 40 -0.48 4.73 5.82
N LEU A 41 0.80 4.88 5.50
CA LEU A 41 1.85 5.02 6.50
C LEU A 41 1.65 6.28 7.36
N MET A 42 1.24 7.40 6.76
CA MET A 42 0.92 8.61 7.52
C MET A 42 -0.24 8.41 8.49
N HIS A 43 -1.30 7.71 8.09
CA HIS A 43 -2.41 7.38 8.98
C HIS A 43 -1.96 6.49 10.15
N LEU A 44 -1.10 5.49 9.88
CA LEU A 44 -0.55 4.62 10.91
C LEU A 44 0.33 5.40 11.90
N LEU A 45 1.21 6.28 11.41
CA LEU A 45 2.11 7.07 12.25
C LEU A 45 1.38 8.14 13.08
N ARG A 46 0.28 8.70 12.56
CA ARG A 46 -0.52 9.70 13.28
C ARG A 46 -1.48 9.10 14.32
N GLY A 47 -1.63 7.77 14.35
CA GLY A 47 -2.57 7.09 15.25
C GLY A 47 -4.06 7.38 14.97
N SER A 48 -4.38 8.04 13.85
CA SER A 48 -5.75 8.48 13.51
C SER A 48 -6.53 7.44 12.69
N ALA A 49 -6.00 6.22 12.55
CA ALA A 49 -6.51 5.23 11.63
C ALA A 49 -7.66 4.42 12.26
N GLN A 50 -8.84 4.47 11.65
CA GLN A 50 -9.89 3.49 11.89
C GLN A 50 -9.56 2.24 11.06
N TYR A 51 -9.18 1.15 11.75
CA TYR A 51 -8.46 0.03 11.13
C TYR A 51 -9.31 -0.88 10.26
N ASP A 52 -10.64 -0.88 10.41
CA ASP A 52 -11.50 -1.91 9.82
C ASP A 52 -11.46 -1.94 8.28
N ASN A 53 -11.21 -0.81 7.61
CA ASN A 53 -11.17 -0.74 6.14
C ASN A 53 -10.14 0.27 5.60
N LEU A 54 -9.08 0.55 6.36
CA LEU A 54 -8.14 1.63 6.06
C LEU A 54 -7.60 1.60 4.62
N VAL A 55 -7.13 0.45 4.15
CA VAL A 55 -6.57 0.30 2.79
C VAL A 55 -7.61 0.54 1.69
N LEU A 56 -8.85 0.09 1.89
CA LEU A 56 -9.94 0.31 0.95
C LEU A 56 -10.33 1.78 0.89
N THR A 57 -10.55 2.42 2.05
CA THR A 57 -10.91 3.83 2.15
C THR A 57 -9.85 4.72 1.51
N THR A 58 -8.57 4.48 1.79
CA THR A 58 -7.48 5.26 1.18
C THR A 58 -7.37 5.01 -0.32
N ALA A 59 -7.55 3.77 -0.79
CA ALA A 59 -7.52 3.49 -2.22
C ALA A 59 -8.68 4.18 -2.98
N ILE A 60 -9.88 4.21 -2.40
CA ILE A 60 -11.03 4.94 -2.95
C ILE A 60 -10.74 6.44 -2.98
N PHE A 61 -10.22 7.01 -1.89
CA PHE A 61 -9.85 8.42 -1.82
C PHE A 61 -8.86 8.83 -2.93
N VAL A 62 -7.80 8.04 -3.14
CA VAL A 62 -6.84 8.29 -4.21
C VAL A 62 -7.47 8.15 -5.60
N ARG A 63 -8.41 7.21 -5.79
CA ARG A 63 -9.15 7.05 -7.05
C ARG A 63 -10.11 8.21 -7.33
N LEU A 64 -10.68 8.83 -6.30
CA LEU A 64 -11.52 10.03 -6.44
C LEU A 64 -10.69 11.24 -6.92
N GLN A 65 -9.44 11.36 -6.46
CA GLN A 65 -8.53 12.42 -6.92
C GLN A 65 -7.95 12.13 -8.31
N ARG A 66 -7.70 10.86 -8.64
CA ARG A 66 -7.11 10.44 -9.91
C ARG A 66 -7.79 9.17 -10.43
N ARG A 67 -8.59 9.34 -11.48
CA ARG A 67 -9.24 8.22 -12.18
C ARG A 67 -8.20 7.16 -12.58
N HIS A 68 -8.56 5.89 -12.41
CA HIS A 68 -7.70 4.72 -12.72
C HIS A 68 -6.43 4.56 -11.87
N ALA A 69 -6.29 5.28 -10.75
CA ALA A 69 -5.25 4.98 -9.77
C ALA A 69 -5.36 3.52 -9.29
N ILE A 70 -4.21 2.83 -9.11
CA ILE A 70 -4.15 1.39 -8.78
C ILE A 70 -4.90 0.56 -9.84
N SER A 71 -4.34 0.53 -11.04
CA SER A 71 -5.00 -0.02 -12.23
C SER A 71 -5.06 -1.55 -12.22
N SER A 72 -4.16 -2.22 -11.51
CA SER A 72 -4.08 -3.69 -11.45
C SER A 72 -4.41 -4.25 -10.06
N PRO A 73 -5.07 -5.42 -9.97
CA PRO A 73 -5.25 -6.11 -8.69
C PRO A 73 -3.92 -6.46 -8.03
N LEU A 74 -2.85 -6.70 -8.81
CA LEU A 74 -1.53 -6.98 -8.25
C LEU A 74 -0.93 -5.75 -7.56
N GLN A 75 -1.22 -4.54 -8.06
CA GLN A 75 -0.81 -3.30 -7.40
C GLN A 75 -1.57 -3.13 -6.08
N TYR A 76 -2.87 -3.41 -6.07
CA TYR A 76 -3.67 -3.37 -4.84
C TYR A 76 -3.16 -4.37 -3.79
N LEU A 77 -2.86 -5.58 -4.23
CA LEU A 77 -2.31 -6.63 -3.36
C LEU A 77 -0.89 -6.25 -2.85
N PHE A 78 -0.08 -5.60 -3.68
CA PHE A 78 1.25 -5.11 -3.31
C PHE A 78 1.18 -4.06 -2.18
N ILE A 79 0.15 -3.21 -2.15
CA ILE A 79 -0.09 -2.25 -1.05
C ILE A 79 -0.23 -2.99 0.28
N TYR A 80 -1.08 -4.02 0.34
CA TYR A 80 -1.25 -4.85 1.55
C TYR A 80 0.04 -5.51 1.99
N ARG A 81 0.80 -6.08 1.05
CA ARG A 81 2.08 -6.74 1.36
C ARG A 81 3.10 -5.76 1.93
N THR A 82 3.17 -4.56 1.36
CA THR A 82 4.09 -3.51 1.81
C THR A 82 3.75 -3.03 3.22
N LEU A 83 2.47 -2.80 3.49
CA LEU A 83 2.00 -2.43 4.83
C LEU A 83 2.25 -3.53 5.86
N LEU A 84 1.93 -4.78 5.53
CA LEU A 84 2.15 -5.90 6.42
C LEU A 84 3.65 -6.06 6.76
N HIS A 85 4.52 -5.92 5.75
CA HIS A 85 5.96 -5.97 5.95
C HIS A 85 6.45 -4.84 6.86
N TRP A 86 5.91 -3.63 6.72
CA TRP A 86 6.24 -2.51 7.60
C TRP A 86 5.72 -2.71 9.04
N MET A 87 4.53 -3.29 9.20
CA MET A 87 3.91 -3.56 10.50
C MET A 87 4.50 -4.79 11.21
N GLN A 88 5.11 -5.72 10.49
CA GLN A 88 5.66 -6.98 10.99
C GLN A 88 6.48 -6.86 12.31
N PRO A 89 7.41 -5.90 12.47
CA PRO A 89 8.15 -5.75 13.74
C PRO A 89 7.28 -5.26 14.90
N PHE A 90 6.17 -4.57 14.63
CA PHE A 90 5.27 -4.01 15.66
C PHE A 90 4.18 -4.99 16.10
N ILE A 91 3.95 -6.08 15.36
CA ILE A 91 2.96 -7.10 15.71
C ILE A 91 3.58 -8.07 16.73
N THR A 92 3.28 -7.86 18.00
CA THR A 92 3.77 -8.67 19.14
C THR A 92 2.93 -9.91 19.42
N SER A 93 1.66 -9.95 19.00
CA SER A 93 0.74 -11.06 19.27
C SER A 93 1.05 -12.29 18.42
N ASN A 94 1.33 -13.42 19.08
CA ASN A 94 1.64 -14.69 18.41
C ASN A 94 0.49 -15.21 17.53
N ILE A 95 -0.77 -15.01 17.97
CA ILE A 95 -1.96 -15.40 17.20
C ILE A 95 -2.04 -14.62 15.88
N SER A 96 -1.85 -13.29 15.92
CA SER A 96 -1.89 -12.46 14.71
C SER A 96 -0.74 -12.80 13.75
N ARG A 97 0.46 -13.07 14.28
CA ARG A 97 1.61 -13.52 13.48
C ARG A 97 1.34 -14.85 12.79
N PHE A 98 0.63 -15.78 13.44
CA PHE A 98 0.22 -17.05 12.87
C PHE A 98 -0.84 -16.88 11.76
N ILE A 99 -1.92 -16.13 12.02
CA ILE A 99 -3.02 -15.89 11.05
C ILE A 99 -2.50 -15.17 9.80
N LEU A 100 -1.62 -14.19 9.98
CA LEU A 100 -1.04 -13.42 8.87
C LEU A 100 -0.03 -14.23 8.06
N GLY A 101 0.46 -15.37 8.57
CA GLY A 101 1.47 -16.18 7.90
C GLY A 101 2.89 -15.64 8.04
N LEU A 102 3.17 -14.89 9.11
CA LEU A 102 4.50 -14.31 9.39
C LEU A 102 5.46 -15.33 10.03
N ILE A 103 4.94 -16.43 10.58
CA ILE A 103 5.74 -17.50 11.20
C ILE A 103 6.07 -18.60 10.17
N PHE A 104 5.08 -18.97 9.34
CA PHE A 104 5.24 -20.00 8.31
C PHE A 104 4.95 -19.39 6.93
N PRO A 105 5.93 -19.38 6.00
CA PRO A 105 5.81 -18.66 4.73
C PRO A 105 4.73 -19.23 3.79
N ASN A 106 4.33 -20.49 4.00
CA ASN A 106 3.33 -21.18 3.18
C ASN A 106 1.91 -21.15 3.79
N TRP A 107 1.72 -20.48 4.92
CA TRP A 107 0.46 -20.44 5.66
C TRP A 107 -0.11 -19.01 5.74
N GLY A 108 -1.37 -18.89 6.16
CA GLY A 108 -2.02 -17.61 6.42
C GLY A 108 -2.21 -16.72 5.19
N PHE A 109 -2.33 -15.41 5.44
CA PHE A 109 -2.52 -14.40 4.40
C PHE A 109 -1.35 -14.36 3.40
N VAL A 110 -0.10 -14.40 3.89
CA VAL A 110 1.11 -14.36 3.05
C VAL A 110 1.22 -15.59 2.14
N GLY A 111 0.95 -16.80 2.66
CA GLY A 111 0.96 -18.01 1.85
C GLY A 111 -0.13 -18.01 0.76
N LYS A 112 -1.35 -17.57 1.11
CA LYS A 112 -2.46 -17.41 0.15
C LYS A 112 -2.14 -16.39 -0.94
N TYR A 113 -1.54 -15.26 -0.56
CA TYR A 113 -1.04 -14.24 -1.47
C TYR A 113 -0.08 -14.83 -2.51
N GLN A 114 0.91 -15.60 -2.05
CA GLN A 114 1.96 -16.13 -2.93
C GLN A 114 1.38 -17.13 -3.96
N LYS A 115 0.40 -17.94 -3.54
CA LYS A 115 -0.36 -18.82 -4.45
C LYS A 115 -1.18 -18.05 -5.49
N MET A 116 -1.81 -16.93 -5.12
CA MET A 116 -2.56 -16.12 -6.09
C MET A 116 -1.65 -15.50 -7.15
N ILE A 117 -0.45 -15.06 -6.76
CA ILE A 117 0.55 -14.54 -7.70
C ILE A 117 1.04 -15.64 -8.64
N SER A 118 1.44 -16.80 -8.11
CA SER A 118 1.98 -17.88 -8.94
C SER A 118 0.97 -18.40 -9.95
N HIS A 119 -0.31 -18.51 -9.57
CA HIS A 119 -1.37 -18.90 -10.50
C HIS A 119 -1.52 -17.90 -11.64
N ARG A 120 -1.43 -16.59 -11.37
CA ARG A 120 -1.60 -15.56 -12.41
C ARG A 120 -0.38 -15.43 -13.35
N TYR A 121 0.83 -15.77 -12.89
CA TYR A 121 2.00 -15.88 -13.76
C TYR A 121 2.00 -17.17 -14.61
N ARG A 122 1.20 -18.18 -14.24
CA ARG A 122 1.09 -19.45 -14.99
C ARG A 122 0.25 -19.34 -16.28
N PHE A 123 -0.57 -18.29 -16.41
CA PHE A 123 -1.44 -18.05 -17.58
C PHE A 123 -1.02 -16.81 -18.39
N LYS A 124 0.28 -16.49 -18.38
CA LYS A 124 0.88 -15.48 -19.25
C LYS A 124 1.88 -16.13 -20.19
#